data_AF-A0A1Y0EE27-F1
#
_entry.id   AF-A0A1Y0EE27-F1
#
_cell.length_a   1.000
_cell.length_b   1.000
_cell.length_c   1.000
_cell.angle_alpha   90.00
_cell.angle_beta   90.00
_cell.angle_gamma   90.00
#
_symmetry.space_group_name_H-M   'P 1'
#
loop_
_entity.id
_entity.type
_entity.pdbx_description
1 polymer ?
#
loop_
_entity_poly.entity_id
_entity_poly.type
_entity_poly.pdbx_seq_one_letter_code
_entity_poly.pdbx_strand_id
1 'polypeptide(L)'
;MSTRAQIAIQTGPKTWAHVYCHFDGYPSHMLPALARWTPEDILTAREIRHVSTDALDCFAPARAPVIHPEPRCDFCHTYVFAQGRWIEWRAD
;
A
#
# COMPACT_ATOMS: atom_id res chain seq x y z
N MET A 1 -1.88 17.40 7.16
CA MET A 1 -1.99 16.02 7.68
C MET A 1 -1.33 15.13 6.65
N SER A 2 -0.35 14.33 7.06
CA SER A 2 0.33 13.38 6.19
C SER A 2 0.14 11.98 6.78
N THR A 3 -0.30 11.07 5.93
CA THR A 3 -0.59 9.68 6.27
C THR A 3 0.61 8.84 5.86
N ARG A 4 1.34 8.30 6.84
CA ARG A 4 2.36 7.28 6.61
C ARG A 4 1.68 5.91 6.71
N ALA A 5 1.63 5.22 5.59
CA ALA A 5 0.95 3.96 5.47
C ALA A 5 1.85 2.92 4.80
N GLN A 6 1.35 1.69 4.79
CA GLN A 6 1.85 0.64 3.92
C GLN A 6 0.71 -0.04 3.19
N ILE A 7 1.04 -0.63 2.05
CA ILE A 7 0.14 -1.43 1.25
C ILE A 7 0.70 -2.84 1.27
N ALA A 8 -0.03 -3.78 1.87
CA ALA A 8 0.37 -5.18 1.96
C ALA A 8 -0.38 -6.02 0.93
N ILE A 9 0.37 -6.75 0.13
CA ILE A 9 -0.15 -7.55 -0.98
C ILE A 9 0.30 -8.99 -0.78
N GLN A 10 -0.66 -9.91 -0.77
CA GLN A 10 -0.35 -11.33 -0.67
C GLN A 10 0.22 -11.83 -2.00
N THR A 11 1.45 -12.33 -1.98
CA THR A 11 2.14 -12.90 -3.16
C THR A 11 2.30 -14.42 -3.05
N GLY A 12 1.95 -15.01 -1.91
CA GLY A 12 1.93 -16.45 -1.67
C GLY A 12 1.19 -16.82 -0.39
N PRO A 13 1.05 -18.12 -0.06
CA PRO A 13 0.24 -18.57 1.08
C PRO A 13 0.64 -17.94 2.42
N LYS A 14 1.93 -17.69 2.62
CA LYS A 14 2.50 -17.04 3.82
C LYS A 14 3.51 -15.96 3.42
N THR A 15 3.17 -15.20 2.39
CA THR A 15 4.09 -14.21 1.83
C THR A 15 3.31 -12.96 1.48
N TRP A 16 3.64 -11.88 2.17
CA TRP A 16 3.03 -10.58 2.04
C TRP A 16 4.09 -9.53 1.78
N ALA A 17 4.05 -8.94 0.59
CA ALA A 17 4.91 -7.84 0.21
C ALA A 17 4.30 -6.52 0.69
N HIS A 18 5.07 -5.76 1.45
CA HIS A 18 4.69 -4.49 2.05
C HIS A 18 5.40 -3.35 1.33
N VAL A 19 4.62 -2.53 0.64
CA VAL A 19 5.07 -1.32 -0.06
C VAL A 19 4.82 -0.13 0.85
N TYR A 20 5.86 0.65 1.12
CA TYR A 20 5.69 1.91 1.84
C TYR A 20 4.93 2.91 0.97
N CYS A 21 3.99 3.62 1.60
CA CYS A 21 3.23 4.67 0.95
C CYS A 21 3.14 5.91 1.85
N HIS A 22 3.56 7.04 1.30
CA HIS A 22 3.25 8.35 1.86
C HIS A 22 2.04 8.93 1.14
N PHE A 23 1.10 9.53 1.87
CA PHE A 23 -0.08 10.15 1.28
C PHE A 23 -0.43 11.44 1.99
N ASP A 24 -0.50 12.53 1.23
CA ASP A 24 -0.86 13.85 1.73
C ASP A 24 -2.38 14.01 1.73
N GLY A 25 -3.01 13.50 2.78
CA GLY A 25 -4.45 13.56 2.97
C GLY A 25 -4.95 12.63 4.07
N TYR A 26 -6.27 12.55 4.19
CA TYR A 26 -6.91 11.65 5.15
C TYR A 26 -6.79 10.18 4.70
N PRO A 27 -6.59 9.23 5.62
CA PRO A 27 -6.52 7.80 5.30
C PRO A 27 -7.74 7.27 4.53
N SER A 28 -8.93 7.84 4.76
CA SER A 28 -10.16 7.48 4.05
C SER A 28 -10.12 7.81 2.55
N HIS A 29 -9.32 8.80 2.13
CA HIS A 29 -9.15 9.16 0.72
C HIS A 29 -8.18 8.25 -0.02
N MET A 30 -7.43 7.42 0.71
CA MET A 30 -6.50 6.46 0.13
C MET A 30 -7.22 5.35 -0.65
N LEU A 31 -8.35 4.84 -0.14
CA LEU A 31 -9.07 3.73 -0.78
C LEU A 31 -9.61 4.09 -2.17
N PRO A 32 -10.28 5.25 -2.38
CA PRO A 32 -10.65 5.70 -3.72
C PRO A 32 -9.45 5.89 -4.65
N ALA A 33 -8.32 6.39 -4.14
CA ALA A 33 -7.12 6.58 -4.95
C ALA A 33 -6.50 5.23 -5.38
N LEU A 34 -6.47 4.25 -4.48
CA LEU A 34 -5.99 2.90 -4.76
C LEU A 34 -6.91 2.11 -5.70
N ALA A 35 -8.22 2.39 -5.73
CA ALA A 35 -9.21 1.63 -6.50
C ALA A 35 -8.90 1.54 -8.01
N ARG A 36 -8.07 2.44 -8.55
CA ARG A 36 -7.63 2.43 -9.95
C ARG A 36 -6.46 1.48 -10.23
N TRP A 37 -5.69 1.12 -9.21
CA TRP A 37 -4.42 0.40 -9.33
C TRP A 37 -4.58 -1.07 -8.98
N THR A 38 -3.93 -1.93 -9.75
CA THR A 38 -3.86 -3.36 -9.42
C THR A 38 -2.77 -3.61 -8.38
N PRO A 39 -2.80 -4.78 -7.69
CA PRO A 39 -1.69 -5.18 -6.83
C PRO A 39 -0.33 -5.16 -7.55
N GLU A 40 -0.28 -5.58 -8.81
CA GLU A 40 0.94 -5.61 -9.63
C GLU A 40 1.50 -4.20 -9.88
N ASP A 41 0.65 -3.21 -10.14
CA ASP A 41 1.05 -1.81 -10.29
C ASP A 41 1.73 -1.30 -9.01
N ILE A 42 1.12 -1.57 -7.86
CA ILE A 42 1.64 -1.17 -6.55
C ILE A 42 2.97 -1.87 -6.24
N LEU A 43 3.08 -3.16 -6.55
CA LEU A 43 4.34 -3.91 -6.39
C LEU A 43 5.46 -3.35 -7.28
N THR A 44 5.12 -2.94 -8.51
CA THR A 44 6.06 -2.36 -9.47
C THR A 44 6.52 -0.97 -9.04
N ALA A 45 5.67 -0.21 -8.35
CA ALA A 45 6.01 1.09 -7.78
C ALA A 45 7.05 1.01 -6.65
N ARG A 46 7.10 -0.11 -5.92
CA ARG A 46 8.06 -0.48 -4.86
C ARG A 46 8.09 0.41 -3.61
N GLU A 47 8.13 1.73 -3.75
CA GLU A 47 8.11 2.71 -2.66
C GLU A 47 7.43 4.01 -3.12
N ILE A 48 6.27 4.31 -2.55
CA ILE A 48 5.37 5.34 -3.07
C ILE A 48 5.41 6.60 -2.19
N ARG A 49 5.63 7.75 -2.82
CA ARG A 49 5.59 9.07 -2.21
C ARG A 49 4.18 9.67 -2.19
N HIS A 50 3.40 9.41 -3.22
CA HIS A 50 2.01 9.86 -3.31
C HIS A 50 1.21 8.95 -4.25
N VAL A 51 -0.03 8.66 -3.88
CA VAL A 51 -0.99 7.95 -4.74
C VAL A 51 -2.12 8.89 -5.11
N SER A 52 -2.40 9.02 -6.39
CA SER A 52 -3.61 9.62 -6.91
C SER A 52 -4.33 8.66 -7.84
N THR A 53 -5.50 9.05 -8.34
CA THR A 53 -6.24 8.28 -9.36
C THR A 53 -5.55 8.27 -10.72
N ASP A 54 -4.65 9.22 -10.95
CA ASP A 54 -4.04 9.46 -12.27
C ASP A 54 -2.57 8.98 -12.32
N ALA A 55 -1.86 8.98 -11.17
CA ALA A 55 -0.46 8.58 -11.11
C ALA A 55 -0.04 7.99 -9.75
N LEU A 56 0.99 7.13 -9.79
CA LEU A 56 1.79 6.72 -8.63
C LEU A 56 3.11 7.48 -8.64
N ASP A 57 3.26 8.46 -7.75
CA ASP A 57 4.54 9.15 -7.56
C ASP A 57 5.45 8.32 -6.67
N CYS A 58 6.60 7.89 -7.19
CA CYS A 58 7.48 6.93 -6.56
C CYS A 58 8.77 7.60 -6.07
N PHE A 59 9.38 7.06 -5.02
CA PHE A 59 10.71 7.51 -4.62
C PHE A 59 11.77 7.08 -5.66
N ALA A 60 12.80 7.92 -5.82
CA ALA A 60 13.97 7.62 -6.63
C ALA A 60 15.24 7.95 -5.82
N PRO A 61 16.03 6.96 -5.39
CA PRO A 61 15.82 5.52 -5.59
C PRO A 61 14.68 4.95 -4.73
N ALA A 62 13.94 3.98 -5.26
CA ALA A 62 12.91 3.24 -4.51
C ALA A 62 13.51 2.01 -3.80
N ARG A 63 13.12 1.82 -2.53
CA ARG A 63 13.39 0.60 -1.77
C ARG A 63 12.51 -0.55 -2.24
N ALA A 64 12.98 -1.80 -2.09
CA ALA A 64 12.16 -2.96 -2.41
C ALA A 64 11.06 -3.17 -1.36
N PRO A 65 9.93 -3.81 -1.73
CA PRO A 65 8.90 -4.21 -0.77
C PRO A 65 9.49 -5.10 0.33
N VAL A 66 9.03 -4.89 1.57
CA VAL A 66 9.44 -5.71 2.71
C VAL A 66 8.55 -6.95 2.78
N ILE A 67 9.14 -8.13 2.98
CA ILE A 67 8.39 -9.39 2.99
C ILE A 67 8.10 -9.83 4.42
N HIS A 68 6.83 -10.13 4.70
CA HIS A 68 6.35 -10.67 5.97
C HIS A 68 5.47 -11.92 5.76
N PRO A 69 5.32 -12.77 6.79
CA PRO A 69 4.47 -13.96 6.68
C PRO A 69 2.96 -13.65 6.67
N GLU A 70 2.57 -12.45 7.12
CA GLU A 70 1.20 -11.96 7.31
C GLU A 70 1.16 -10.43 7.16
N PRO A 71 -0.02 -9.81 6.99
CA PRO A 71 -0.17 -8.36 7.02
C PRO A 71 0.25 -7.79 8.39
N ARG A 72 0.93 -6.65 8.37
CA ARG A 72 1.32 -5.92 9.59
C ARG A 72 0.91 -4.45 9.49
N CYS A 73 0.95 -3.74 10.60
CA CYS A 73 0.86 -2.27 10.62
C CYS A 73 2.14 -1.72 11.24
N ASP A 74 3.17 -1.57 10.41
CA ASP A 74 4.47 -1.02 10.83
C ASP A 74 4.47 0.52 10.83
N PHE A 75 3.38 1.14 10.33
CA PHE A 75 3.15 2.58 10.31
C PHE A 75 1.78 2.93 10.95
N CYS A 76 1.13 4.02 10.50
CA CYS A 76 -0.16 4.44 11.05
C CYS A 76 -1.33 3.65 10.44
N HIS A 77 -1.24 3.28 9.16
CA HIS A 77 -2.30 2.58 8.42
C HIS A 77 -1.71 1.50 7.52
N THR A 78 -2.48 0.42 7.35
CA THR A 78 -2.18 -0.61 6.35
C THR A 78 -3.39 -0.80 5.46
N TYR A 79 -3.14 -0.94 4.16
CA TYR A 79 -4.15 -1.29 3.18
C TYR A 79 -3.83 -2.65 2.57
N VAL A 80 -4.84 -3.48 2.36
CA VAL A 80 -4.68 -4.80 1.74
C VAL A 80 -5.62 -4.95 0.56
N PHE A 81 -5.19 -5.74 -0.43
CA PHE A 81 -6.08 -6.17 -1.50
C PHE A 81 -6.74 -7.49 -1.09
N ALA A 82 -8.04 -7.46 -0.86
CA ALA A 82 -8.81 -8.62 -0.46
C ALA A 82 -10.20 -8.57 -1.11
N GLN A 83 -10.72 -9.73 -1.50
CA GLN A 83 -12.05 -9.84 -2.12
C GLN A 83 -12.20 -8.93 -3.37
N GLY A 84 -11.13 -8.77 -4.15
CA GLY A 84 -11.12 -7.97 -5.37
C GLY A 84 -11.14 -6.45 -5.17
N ARG A 85 -10.86 -5.95 -3.97
CA ARG A 85 -10.80 -4.52 -3.67
C ARG A 85 -9.77 -4.18 -2.60
N TRP A 86 -9.40 -2.91 -2.54
CA TRP A 86 -8.60 -2.36 -1.45
C TRP A 86 -9.46 -2.13 -0.21
N ILE A 87 -8.94 -2.52 0.95
CA ILE A 87 -9.55 -2.27 2.27
C ILE A 87 -8.48 -1.78 3.26
N GLU A 88 -8.88 -0.96 4.22
CA GLU A 88 -8.02 -0.67 5.38
C GLU A 88 -7.96 -1.92 6.26
N TRP A 89 -6.75 -2.39 6.52
CA TRP A 89 -6.49 -3.49 7.43
C TRP A 89 -6.27 -2.94 8.84
N ARG A 90 -6.91 -3.60 9.81
CA ARG A 90 -6.71 -3.35 11.23
C ARG A 90 -6.33 -4.67 11.88
N ALA A 91 -5.31 -4.63 12.74
CA ALA A 91 -5.05 -5.75 13.63
C ALA A 91 -6.22 -5.84 14.62
N ASP A 92 -6.71 -7.05 14.86
CA ASP A 92 -7.67 -7.34 15.93
C ASP A 92 -7.05 -7.13 17.33
#